data_AF-A0A8J6KJH9-F1
#
_entry.id   AF-A0A8J6KJH9-F1
#
_cell.length_a   1.000
_cell.length_b   1.000
_cell.length_c   1.000
_cell.angle_alpha   90.00
_cell.angle_beta   90.00
_cell.angle_gamma   90.00
#
_symmetry.space_group_name_H-M   'P 1'
#
loop_
_entity.id
_entity.type
_entity.pdbx_description
1 polymer ?
#
loop_
_entity_poly.entity_id
_entity_poly.type
_entity_poly.pdbx_seq_one_letter_code
_entity_poly.pdbx_strand_id
1 'polypeptide(L)'
;MNTNPSRGPYHFQAPSRTFWCPVRGMLPHKTNRDQAALERLKVLDAIPPPYDKKKQVVVPTALKDVRVKPTKKFAYLGHLTYEVGWKYQAITATLEEKRKEKAKMHCWKKKQLLRLWKKAEKNIEKKSASSQRSSRPTDSLFMILNDKTVDIEVSKCFQTLNFFGKRVITSTASTAVSTLMINFSWQ
;
A
#
# COMPACT_ATOMS: atom_id res chain seq x y z
N MET A 1 -38.07 9.28 13.82
CA MET A 1 -39.12 10.30 13.58
C MET A 1 -40.37 9.79 14.27
N ASN A 2 -40.97 10.57 15.18
CA ASN A 2 -42.06 10.09 16.04
C ASN A 2 -43.33 9.73 15.24
N THR A 3 -43.61 10.46 14.14
CA THR A 3 -44.80 10.26 13.31
C THR A 3 -44.70 9.05 12.37
N ASN A 4 -43.54 8.80 11.77
CA ASN A 4 -43.31 7.64 10.91
C ASN A 4 -41.86 7.16 11.05
N PRO A 5 -41.61 6.08 11.81
CA PRO A 5 -40.26 5.53 12.00
C PRO A 5 -39.57 5.13 10.70
N SER A 6 -40.33 4.66 9.69
CA SER A 6 -39.77 4.19 8.41
C SER A 6 -39.12 5.31 7.59
N ARG A 7 -39.54 6.56 7.74
CA ARG A 7 -38.89 7.74 7.11
C ARG A 7 -37.80 8.36 7.99
N GLY A 8 -37.54 7.79 9.16
CA GLY A 8 -36.57 8.30 10.11
C GLY A 8 -35.11 7.97 9.75
N PRO A 9 -34.18 8.31 10.66
CA PRO A 9 -32.80 7.87 10.56
C PRO A 9 -32.69 6.33 10.54
N TYR A 10 -31.92 5.81 9.60
CA TYR A 10 -31.65 4.37 9.51
C TYR A 10 -30.46 3.99 10.39
N HIS A 11 -30.69 3.09 11.36
CA HIS A 11 -29.66 2.55 12.23
C HIS A 11 -29.16 1.22 11.68
N PHE A 12 -28.11 1.26 10.86
CA PHE A 12 -27.51 0.05 10.32
C PHE A 12 -26.72 -0.70 11.39
N GLN A 13 -26.98 -2.01 11.49
CA GLN A 13 -26.35 -2.89 12.47
C GLN A 13 -25.05 -3.53 11.95
N ALA A 14 -24.90 -3.68 10.63
CA ALA A 14 -23.72 -4.34 10.06
C ALA A 14 -22.46 -3.45 10.19
N PRO A 15 -21.29 -4.01 10.57
CA PRO A 15 -20.06 -3.25 10.77
C PRO A 15 -19.62 -2.46 9.53
N SER A 16 -19.76 -3.04 8.34
CA SER A 16 -19.52 -2.38 7.06
C SER A 16 -20.35 -1.10 6.88
N ARG A 17 -21.63 -1.13 7.25
CA ARG A 17 -22.52 0.02 7.16
C ARG A 17 -22.29 1.01 8.30
N THR A 18 -21.98 0.53 9.49
CA THR A 18 -21.57 1.38 10.61
C THR A 18 -20.29 2.15 10.29
N PHE A 19 -19.34 1.59 9.53
CA PHE A 19 -18.16 2.31 9.04
C PHE A 19 -18.50 3.27 7.89
N TRP A 20 -19.41 2.87 7.00
CA TRP A 20 -19.83 3.72 5.87
C TRP A 20 -20.59 4.99 6.32
N CYS A 21 -21.37 4.91 7.40
CA CYS A 21 -22.14 6.06 7.90
C CYS A 21 -21.26 7.28 8.30
N PRO A 22 -20.20 7.13 9.12
CA PRO A 22 -19.23 8.19 9.39
C PRO A 22 -18.54 8.70 8.14
N VAL A 23 -18.12 7.81 7.22
CA VAL A 23 -17.47 8.24 5.97
C VAL A 23 -18.42 9.09 5.11
N ARG A 24 -19.70 8.73 5.04
CA ARG A 24 -20.73 9.55 4.40
C ARG A 24 -20.93 10.89 5.12
N GLY A 25 -20.84 10.91 6.45
CA GLY A 25 -20.93 12.14 7.26
C GLY A 25 -19.76 13.10 7.04
N MET A 26 -18.58 12.59 6.67
CA MET A 26 -17.40 13.39 6.36
C MET A 26 -17.44 14.01 4.95
N LEU A 27 -18.40 13.62 4.11
CA LEU A 27 -18.54 14.08 2.72
C LEU A 27 -19.83 14.89 2.51
N PRO A 28 -19.83 15.90 1.62
CA PRO A 28 -21.04 16.58 1.14
C PRO A 28 -21.88 15.69 0.19
N HIS A 29 -22.31 14.52 0.68
CA HIS A 29 -22.97 13.44 -0.07
C HIS A 29 -24.32 13.79 -0.72
N LYS A 30 -24.81 15.03 -0.59
CA LYS A 30 -25.97 15.51 -1.34
C LYS A 30 -25.59 16.01 -2.74
N THR A 31 -24.31 16.28 -3.00
CA THR A 31 -23.82 16.70 -4.32
C THR A 31 -23.54 15.49 -5.21
N ASN A 32 -23.70 15.66 -6.53
CA ASN A 32 -23.43 14.59 -7.51
C ASN A 32 -21.97 14.11 -7.47
N ARG A 33 -21.03 15.03 -7.22
CA ARG A 33 -19.60 14.72 -7.12
C ARG A 33 -19.31 13.73 -5.98
N ASP A 34 -19.88 13.98 -4.81
CA ASP A 34 -19.60 13.16 -3.62
C ASP A 34 -20.44 11.89 -3.61
N GLN A 35 -21.61 11.90 -4.25
CA GLN A 35 -22.36 10.69 -4.54
C GLN A 35 -21.51 9.74 -5.40
N ALA A 36 -20.85 10.24 -6.45
CA ALA A 36 -19.90 9.45 -7.24
C ALA A 36 -18.66 8.99 -6.44
N ALA A 37 -18.23 9.76 -5.43
CA ALA A 37 -17.15 9.34 -4.53
C ALA A 37 -17.58 8.17 -3.62
N LEU A 38 -18.82 8.19 -3.11
CA LEU A 38 -19.38 7.10 -2.31
C LEU A 38 -19.61 5.83 -3.14
N GLU A 39 -19.97 5.95 -4.42
CA GLU A 39 -20.11 4.81 -5.33
C GLU A 39 -18.78 4.09 -5.59
N ARG A 40 -17.66 4.82 -5.58
CA ARG A 40 -16.32 4.23 -5.68
C ARG A 40 -15.93 3.45 -4.43
N LEU A 41 -16.46 3.84 -3.27
CA LEU A 41 -16.15 3.19 -1.99
C LEU A 41 -16.95 1.90 -1.83
N LYS A 42 -16.23 0.79 -1.70
CA LYS A 42 -16.81 -0.52 -1.35
C LYS A 42 -16.37 -0.91 0.05
N VAL A 43 -17.32 -1.04 0.97
CA VAL A 43 -17.09 -1.51 2.34
C VAL A 43 -17.76 -2.86 2.49
N LEU A 44 -17.03 -3.85 2.99
CA LEU A 44 -17.45 -5.24 3.06
C LEU A 44 -17.17 -5.78 4.47
N ASP A 45 -18.02 -6.67 4.94
CA ASP A 45 -17.76 -7.47 6.13
C ASP A 45 -16.94 -8.69 5.73
N ALA A 46 -15.80 -8.92 6.39
CA ALA A 46 -14.82 -9.93 6.00
C ALA A 46 -14.23 -9.72 4.59
N ILE A 47 -13.53 -10.73 4.06
CA ILE A 47 -12.78 -10.65 2.79
C ILE A 47 -13.37 -11.63 1.78
N PRO A 48 -14.30 -11.19 0.92
CA PRO A 48 -14.95 -12.07 -0.04
C PRO A 48 -14.10 -12.42 -1.28
N PRO A 49 -14.52 -13.41 -2.10
CA PRO A 49 -13.71 -14.07 -3.16
C PRO A 49 -13.15 -13.27 -4.36
N PRO A 50 -13.42 -11.98 -4.62
CA PRO A 50 -12.60 -11.21 -5.56
C PRO A 50 -11.41 -10.48 -4.88
N TYR A 51 -11.39 -10.40 -3.55
CA TYR A 51 -10.40 -9.65 -2.77
C TYR A 51 -9.46 -10.52 -1.92
N ASP A 52 -9.80 -11.79 -1.72
CA ASP A 52 -9.02 -12.75 -0.93
C ASP A 52 -7.59 -12.98 -1.46
N LYS A 53 -7.41 -13.01 -2.78
CA LYS A 53 -6.13 -13.22 -3.47
C LYS A 53 -5.34 -11.93 -3.70
N LYS A 54 -5.95 -10.77 -3.45
CA LYS A 54 -5.30 -9.47 -3.65
C LYS A 54 -4.46 -9.12 -2.43
N LYS A 55 -3.31 -8.47 -2.65
CA LYS A 55 -2.48 -7.96 -1.54
C LYS A 55 -3.23 -6.83 -0.84
N GLN A 56 -3.49 -7.00 0.44
CA GLN A 56 -4.13 -5.99 1.26
C GLN A 56 -3.11 -4.94 1.70
N VAL A 57 -3.55 -3.69 1.74
CA VAL A 57 -2.75 -2.55 2.18
C VAL A 57 -3.29 -2.03 3.51
N VAL A 58 -2.41 -1.42 4.30
CA VAL A 58 -2.72 -0.89 5.62
C VAL A 58 -2.40 0.60 5.63
N VAL A 59 -3.26 1.40 6.26
CA VAL A 59 -3.04 2.84 6.43
C VAL A 59 -2.38 3.07 7.79
N PRO A 60 -1.06 3.34 7.85
CA PRO A 60 -0.32 3.40 9.12
C PRO A 60 -0.78 4.56 10.02
N THR A 61 -1.23 5.66 9.41
CA THR A 61 -1.74 6.83 10.15
C THR A 61 -3.08 6.59 10.84
N ALA A 62 -3.78 5.50 10.53
CA ALA A 62 -5.05 5.13 11.16
C ALA A 62 -4.92 3.86 12.01
N LEU A 63 -3.72 3.28 12.14
CA LEU A 63 -3.50 2.09 12.95
C LEU A 63 -3.65 2.40 14.44
N LYS A 64 -4.43 1.56 15.11
CA LYS A 64 -4.62 1.60 16.57
C LYS A 64 -3.28 1.61 17.31
N ASP A 65 -2.37 0.72 16.97
CA ASP A 65 -1.08 0.59 17.69
C ASP A 65 -0.19 1.83 17.55
N VAL A 66 -0.35 2.60 16.47
CA VAL A 66 0.38 3.84 16.23
C VAL A 66 -0.30 5.03 16.93
N ARG A 67 -1.64 5.06 16.97
CA ARG A 67 -2.42 6.22 17.43
C ARG A 67 -2.85 6.16 18.89
N VAL A 68 -3.07 4.97 19.44
CA VAL A 68 -3.65 4.77 20.77
C VAL A 68 -2.58 4.27 21.72
N LYS A 69 -2.46 4.89 22.90
CA LYS A 69 -1.56 4.42 23.97
C LYS A 69 -1.98 3.03 24.45
N PRO A 70 -1.04 2.12 24.76
CA PRO A 70 -1.36 0.74 25.15
C PRO A 70 -2.22 0.64 26.41
N THR A 71 -2.12 1.61 27.33
CA THR A 71 -2.90 1.65 28.58
C THR A 71 -4.37 2.02 28.37
N LYS A 72 -4.75 2.55 27.20
CA LYS A 72 -6.12 3.02 26.94
C LYS A 72 -6.99 1.86 26.43
N LYS A 73 -8.18 1.74 27.02
CA LYS A 73 -9.20 0.77 26.60
C LYS A 73 -9.73 1.12 25.21
N PHE A 74 -10.09 0.10 24.43
CA PHE A 74 -10.66 0.23 23.08
C PHE A 74 -11.76 -0.80 22.90
N ALA A 75 -12.61 -0.60 21.89
CA ALA A 75 -13.70 -1.50 21.57
C ALA A 75 -13.52 -2.09 20.17
N TYR A 76 -14.01 -3.31 19.98
CA TYR A 76 -14.06 -3.95 18.67
C TYR A 76 -15.40 -3.63 18.01
N LEU A 77 -15.36 -3.05 16.81
CA LEU A 77 -16.57 -2.72 16.06
C LEU A 77 -17.47 -3.95 15.87
N GLY A 78 -16.89 -5.10 15.53
CA GLY A 78 -17.62 -6.36 15.33
C GLY A 78 -18.37 -6.85 16.58
N HIS A 79 -17.83 -6.59 17.78
CA HIS A 79 -18.49 -6.96 19.04
C HIS A 79 -19.64 -6.02 19.35
N LEU A 80 -19.41 -4.70 19.23
CA LEU A 80 -20.45 -3.69 19.43
C LEU A 80 -21.62 -3.89 18.48
N THR A 81 -21.35 -4.18 17.21
CA THR A 81 -22.41 -4.43 16.21
C THR A 81 -23.21 -5.69 16.51
N TYR A 82 -22.59 -6.72 17.09
CA TYR A 82 -23.28 -7.94 17.48
C TYR A 82 -24.27 -7.67 18.62
N GLU A 83 -23.85 -6.93 19.66
CA GLU A 83 -24.72 -6.52 20.77
C GLU A 83 -25.92 -5.68 20.31
N VAL A 84 -25.71 -4.81 19.33
CA VAL A 84 -26.77 -3.96 18.75
C VAL A 84 -27.74 -4.76 17.84
N GLY A 85 -27.39 -6.00 17.47
CA GLY A 85 -28.30 -6.91 16.76
C GLY A 85 -27.78 -7.48 15.43
N TRP A 86 -26.49 -7.34 15.12
CA TRP A 86 -25.92 -7.92 13.90
C TRP A 86 -25.82 -9.45 13.98
N LYS A 87 -26.63 -10.14 13.17
CA LYS A 87 -26.84 -11.60 13.25
C LYS A 87 -25.73 -12.46 12.64
N TYR A 88 -24.93 -11.91 11.71
CA TYR A 88 -24.05 -12.71 10.85
C TYR A 88 -22.63 -12.93 11.41
N GLN A 89 -22.36 -12.53 12.66
CA GLN A 89 -21.04 -12.61 13.26
C GLN A 89 -20.43 -14.04 13.21
N ALA A 90 -21.21 -15.04 13.61
CA ALA A 90 -20.76 -16.43 13.65
C ALA A 90 -20.46 -16.98 12.24
N ILE A 91 -21.35 -16.71 11.27
CA ILE A 91 -21.17 -17.15 9.88
C ILE A 91 -19.92 -16.51 9.30
N THR A 92 -19.72 -15.21 9.50
CA THR A 92 -18.53 -14.50 9.05
C THR A 92 -17.24 -15.07 9.66
N ALA A 93 -17.25 -15.42 10.95
CA ALA A 93 -16.09 -16.03 11.59
C ALA A 93 -15.70 -17.37 10.95
N THR A 94 -16.68 -18.27 10.73
CA THR A 94 -16.41 -19.58 10.08
C THR A 94 -15.87 -19.44 8.66
N LEU A 95 -16.36 -18.45 7.88
CA LEU A 95 -15.88 -18.20 6.52
C LEU A 95 -14.46 -17.62 6.51
N GLU A 96 -14.16 -16.73 7.47
CA GLU A 96 -12.82 -16.17 7.64
C GLU A 96 -11.80 -17.22 8.10
N GLU A 97 -12.19 -18.19 8.92
CA GLU A 97 -11.34 -19.33 9.29
C GLU A 97 -10.98 -20.18 8.07
N LYS A 98 -11.98 -20.59 7.27
CA LYS A 98 -11.76 -21.30 5.99
C LYS A 98 -10.84 -20.52 5.04
N ARG A 99 -10.97 -19.18 5.00
CA ARG A 99 -10.11 -18.31 4.18
C ARG A 99 -8.67 -18.28 4.72
N LYS A 100 -8.49 -18.17 6.04
CA LYS A 100 -7.17 -18.15 6.69
C LYS A 100 -6.42 -19.46 6.48
N GLU A 101 -7.09 -20.61 6.50
CA GLU A 101 -6.50 -21.91 6.19
C GLU A 101 -5.93 -21.95 4.77
N LYS A 102 -6.74 -21.53 3.77
CA LYS A 102 -6.28 -21.43 2.38
C LYS A 102 -5.10 -20.45 2.24
N ALA A 103 -5.15 -19.32 2.93
CA ALA A 103 -4.07 -18.33 2.93
C ALA A 103 -2.78 -18.85 3.59
N LYS A 104 -2.87 -19.62 4.68
CA LYS A 104 -1.72 -20.30 5.32
C LYS A 104 -1.04 -21.26 4.34
N MET A 105 -1.82 -22.09 3.65
CA MET A 105 -1.30 -23.01 2.63
C MET A 105 -0.62 -22.28 1.47
N HIS A 106 -1.21 -21.19 0.97
CA HIS A 106 -0.61 -20.36 -0.07
C HIS A 106 0.71 -19.71 0.40
N CYS A 107 0.72 -19.14 1.61
CA CYS A 107 1.91 -18.51 2.18
C CYS A 107 3.06 -19.51 2.37
N TRP A 108 2.76 -20.72 2.85
CA TRP A 108 3.76 -21.78 2.99
C TRP A 108 4.38 -22.15 1.65
N LYS A 109 3.56 -22.41 0.60
CA LYS A 109 4.04 -22.69 -0.75
C LYS A 109 4.93 -21.56 -1.29
N LYS A 110 4.48 -20.30 -1.13
CA LYS A 110 5.24 -19.12 -1.55
C LYS A 110 6.60 -19.02 -0.83
N LYS A 111 6.65 -19.32 0.47
CA LYS A 111 7.90 -19.31 1.25
C LYS A 111 8.88 -20.37 0.79
N GLN A 112 8.40 -21.57 0.45
CA GLN A 112 9.27 -22.63 -0.11
C GLN A 112 9.81 -22.23 -1.49
N LEU A 113 8.95 -21.70 -2.37
CA LEU A 113 9.39 -21.21 -3.68
C LEU A 113 10.45 -20.11 -3.56
N LEU A 114 10.24 -19.13 -2.67
CA LEU A 114 11.23 -18.07 -2.42
C LEU A 114 12.58 -18.61 -1.90
N ARG A 115 12.56 -19.66 -1.08
CA ARG A 115 13.80 -20.32 -0.62
C ARG A 115 14.55 -20.98 -1.78
N LEU A 116 13.83 -21.68 -2.66
CA LEU A 116 14.40 -22.31 -3.84
C LEU A 116 14.98 -21.26 -4.81
N TRP A 117 14.24 -20.18 -5.06
CA TRP A 117 14.70 -19.06 -5.88
C TRP A 117 16.01 -18.45 -5.36
N LYS A 118 16.08 -18.13 -4.06
CA LYS A 118 17.32 -17.63 -3.44
C LYS A 118 18.49 -18.61 -3.54
N LYS A 119 18.23 -19.92 -3.51
CA LYS A 119 19.29 -20.93 -3.72
C LYS A 119 19.76 -20.94 -5.17
N ALA A 120 18.84 -20.80 -6.13
CA ALA A 120 19.16 -20.72 -7.55
C ALA A 120 19.98 -19.45 -7.87
N GLU A 121 19.59 -18.28 -7.35
CA GLU A 121 20.34 -17.02 -7.48
C GLU A 121 21.80 -17.19 -7.02
N LYS A 122 22.01 -17.72 -5.80
CA LYS A 122 23.35 -17.98 -5.27
C LYS A 122 24.18 -18.96 -6.12
N ASN A 123 23.52 -19.94 -6.74
CA ASN A 123 24.21 -20.89 -7.62
C ASN A 123 24.63 -20.22 -8.94
N ILE A 124 23.79 -19.33 -9.48
CA ILE A 124 24.10 -18.52 -10.67
C ILE A 124 25.26 -17.58 -10.38
N GLU A 125 25.23 -16.86 -9.25
CA GLU A 125 26.31 -15.96 -8.81
C GLU A 125 27.66 -16.69 -8.69
N LYS A 126 27.68 -17.91 -8.16
CA LYS A 126 28.91 -18.72 -8.09
C LYS A 126 29.44 -19.08 -9.49
N LYS A 127 28.55 -19.44 -10.42
CA LYS A 127 28.91 -19.81 -11.79
C LYS A 127 29.39 -18.59 -12.60
N SER A 128 28.72 -17.45 -12.48
CA SER A 128 29.16 -16.21 -13.14
C SER A 128 30.49 -15.71 -12.58
N ALA A 129 30.69 -15.77 -11.26
CA ALA A 129 31.97 -15.42 -10.63
C ALA A 129 33.13 -16.33 -11.07
N SER A 130 32.88 -17.62 -11.34
CA SER A 130 33.90 -18.51 -11.91
C SER A 130 34.21 -18.20 -13.38
N SER A 131 33.20 -17.85 -14.19
CA SER A 131 33.40 -17.48 -15.60
C SER A 131 34.07 -16.11 -15.78
N GLN A 132 33.86 -15.15 -14.89
CA GLN A 132 34.55 -13.85 -14.93
C GLN A 132 36.00 -13.93 -14.41
N ARG A 133 36.40 -15.00 -13.72
CA ARG A 133 37.81 -15.24 -13.33
C ARG A 133 38.64 -15.88 -14.44
N SER A 134 38.02 -16.55 -15.41
CA SER A 134 38.72 -17.11 -16.59
C SER A 134 39.04 -16.06 -17.66
N SER A 135 38.36 -14.91 -17.67
CA SER A 135 38.79 -13.74 -18.45
C SER A 135 39.85 -12.98 -17.65
N ARG A 136 41.12 -13.42 -17.75
CA ARG A 136 42.25 -12.58 -17.35
C ARG A 136 42.37 -11.39 -18.32
N PRO A 137 42.76 -10.20 -17.85
CA PRO A 137 43.11 -9.07 -18.71
C PRO A 137 44.48 -9.32 -19.34
N THR A 138 44.50 -10.11 -20.41
CA THR A 138 45.59 -10.08 -21.39
C THR A 138 44.94 -9.85 -22.74
N ASP A 139 44.65 -8.58 -23.01
CA ASP A 139 44.60 -7.97 -24.35
C ASP A 139 44.50 -6.46 -24.14
N SER A 140 45.59 -5.89 -23.63
CA SER A 140 45.88 -4.47 -23.73
C SER A 140 46.28 -4.14 -25.17
N LEU A 141 45.37 -4.30 -26.14
CA LEU A 141 45.54 -3.77 -27.49
C LEU A 141 44.23 -3.74 -28.29
N PHE A 142 43.16 -3.15 -27.73
CA PHE A 142 42.09 -2.59 -28.56
C PHE A 142 41.37 -1.44 -27.83
N MET A 143 42.13 -0.37 -27.55
CA MET A 143 41.53 0.96 -27.70
C MET A 143 41.51 1.21 -29.20
N ILE A 144 40.31 1.38 -29.77
CA ILE A 144 39.98 2.32 -30.87
C ILE A 144 38.58 1.94 -31.42
N LEU A 145 37.66 2.88 -31.25
CA LEU A 145 36.43 3.10 -32.03
C LEU A 145 35.28 2.09 -31.88
N ASN A 146 34.28 2.46 -31.08
CA ASN A 146 33.14 3.17 -31.67
C ASN A 146 32.24 3.78 -30.61
N ASP A 147 31.88 5.03 -30.89
CA ASP A 147 30.95 5.87 -30.18
C ASP A 147 29.54 5.26 -30.10
N LYS A 148 28.86 5.47 -28.99
CA LYS A 148 27.75 6.47 -28.84
C LYS A 148 26.90 6.09 -27.61
N THR A 149 27.03 6.90 -26.55
CA THR A 149 25.95 7.59 -25.80
C THR A 149 24.56 6.93 -25.83
N VAL A 150 23.97 6.56 -24.68
CA VAL A 150 22.99 7.34 -23.86
C VAL A 150 22.44 6.27 -22.86
N ASP A 151 22.48 6.31 -21.52
CA ASP A 151 22.09 7.33 -20.55
C ASP A 151 22.82 7.17 -19.20
N ILE A 152 23.09 8.31 -18.58
CA ILE A 152 23.66 8.52 -17.24
C ILE A 152 22.52 8.87 -16.26
N GLU A 153 22.60 8.30 -15.05
CA GLU A 153 22.03 8.74 -13.76
C GLU A 153 20.52 8.99 -13.63
N VAL A 154 19.82 8.14 -12.85
CA VAL A 154 19.35 8.51 -11.49
C VAL A 154 19.23 7.23 -10.65
N SER A 155 19.95 7.17 -9.52
CA SER A 155 19.58 6.47 -8.26
C SER A 155 20.79 5.84 -7.54
N LYS A 156 21.82 6.65 -7.32
CA LYS A 156 22.76 6.47 -6.21
C LYS A 156 22.89 7.77 -5.43
N CYS A 157 21.81 8.13 -4.75
CA CYS A 157 21.86 8.99 -3.58
C CYS A 157 20.67 8.64 -2.70
N PHE A 158 20.81 7.64 -1.82
CA PHE A 158 20.32 7.64 -0.44
C PHE A 158 20.49 6.27 0.19
N GLN A 159 21.69 6.01 0.72
CA GLN A 159 21.91 5.37 2.02
C GLN A 159 23.41 5.36 2.27
N THR A 160 23.90 6.35 3.03
CA THR A 160 24.47 6.17 4.37
C THR A 160 25.18 7.45 4.77
N LEU A 161 24.59 8.23 5.65
CA LEU A 161 25.31 9.10 6.58
C LEU A 161 24.44 9.23 7.83
N ASN A 162 24.59 8.27 8.75
CA ASN A 162 24.42 8.58 10.16
C ASN A 162 25.69 9.31 10.57
N PHE A 163 25.59 10.57 11.03
CA PHE A 163 26.20 11.06 12.27
C PHE A 163 26.15 12.61 12.34
N PHE A 164 25.81 13.11 13.54
CA PHE A 164 25.91 14.48 14.05
C PHE A 164 24.90 15.57 13.61
N GLY A 165 24.03 15.93 14.57
CA GLY A 165 24.11 17.28 15.16
C GLY A 165 23.15 18.37 14.68
N LYS A 166 22.11 18.63 15.49
CA LYS A 166 21.52 19.94 15.88
C LYS A 166 21.25 21.06 14.84
N ARG A 167 20.02 21.62 15.00
CA ARG A 167 19.57 23.03 14.79
C ARG A 167 19.45 23.53 13.35
N VAL A 168 18.23 23.87 12.91
CA VAL A 168 17.64 25.24 12.90
C VAL A 168 18.54 26.23 12.15
N ILE A 169 18.07 26.74 11.00
CA ILE A 169 17.98 28.16 10.58
C ILE A 169 17.42 28.20 9.13
N THR A 170 16.91 29.38 8.80
CA THR A 170 15.93 29.83 7.82
C THR A 170 16.42 30.04 6.38
N SER A 171 15.42 30.23 5.49
CA SER A 171 15.32 31.23 4.42
C SER A 171 16.14 31.16 3.11
N THR A 172 15.39 31.50 2.04
CA THR A 172 15.76 32.24 0.81
C THR A 172 16.61 31.58 -0.29
N ALA A 173 15.95 31.30 -1.42
CA ALA A 173 16.32 31.75 -2.79
C ALA A 173 15.32 31.12 -3.78
N SER A 174 14.30 31.85 -4.25
CA SER A 174 14.34 32.80 -5.37
C SER A 174 14.21 32.12 -6.75
N THR A 175 12.98 32.20 -7.27
CA THR A 175 12.64 32.75 -8.60
C THR A 175 13.53 32.36 -9.79
N ALA A 176 13.11 31.36 -10.58
CA ALA A 176 13.40 31.25 -12.03
C ALA A 176 12.73 30.01 -12.67
N VAL A 177 11.39 29.88 -12.60
CA VAL A 177 10.67 28.92 -13.46
C VAL A 177 9.33 29.53 -13.87
N SER A 178 9.40 30.63 -14.61
CA SER A 178 8.28 31.18 -15.38
C SER A 178 8.90 32.06 -16.45
N THR A 179 8.68 31.72 -17.73
CA THR A 179 9.19 32.35 -18.96
C THR A 179 10.29 31.55 -19.66
N LEU A 180 9.89 30.45 -20.31
CA LEU A 180 10.50 29.85 -21.51
C LEU A 180 9.79 28.51 -21.74
N MET A 181 8.70 28.53 -22.51
CA MET A 181 8.10 27.39 -23.25
C MET A 181 6.76 27.86 -23.86
N ILE A 182 6.80 28.99 -24.56
CA ILE A 182 5.79 29.38 -25.55
C ILE A 182 6.60 29.94 -26.72
N ASN A 183 6.39 29.38 -27.91
CA ASN A 183 6.98 29.74 -29.21
C ASN A 183 8.29 29.05 -29.61
N PHE A 184 8.19 27.81 -30.06
CA PHE A 184 8.99 27.23 -31.15
C PHE A 184 8.26 25.96 -31.60
N SER A 185 7.97 25.67 -32.86
CA SER A 185 7.93 26.39 -34.12
C SER A 185 7.28 25.40 -35.10
N TRP A 186 6.47 25.93 -36.01
CA TRP A 186 6.18 25.40 -37.34
C TRP A 186 7.02 24.20 -37.84
N GLN A 187 6.35 23.06 -38.05
CA GLN A 187 6.26 22.28 -39.30
C GLN A 187 5.18 21.20 -39.16
#